data_AF-A0A945TFD5-F1
#
_entry.id   AF-A0A945TFD5-F1
#
_cell.length_a   1.000
_cell.length_b   1.000
_cell.length_c   1.000
_cell.angle_alpha   90.00
_cell.angle_beta   90.00
_cell.angle_gamma   90.00
#
_symmetry.space_group_name_H-M   'P 1'
#
loop_
_entity.id
_entity.type
_entity.pdbx_description
1 polymer ?
#
loop_
_entity_poly.entity_id
_entity_poly.type
_entity_poly.pdbx_seq_one_letter_code
_entity_poly.pdbx_strand_id
1 'polypeptide(L)'
;MKKLLIANRGEIAIRIGQTAKELGYSTIAVFPEDDASALHVQQSDESVQIPGAGAQAYLNIEEIINAAKTCAADAVHPGYGFLSENPDFAKACDDAGINFVGPTAAQLSIFGNKAGARALAAELGIPLVPGTNEDTSLAAVIDFQDQHPDKGVVIKAISGGGGRGMRIVEDRNEIEKSFERCKSEANLAFGDDRVYVELLIHRARHIEVQIVGDGTGGVTHLWERDCSTQRQNQKIVEVAPSPNMPESTRTALLQASVKMASHASYRGVGTFEFLVNADQPDEFFFIEANARLQVEHTVTEAITGLDLVALQLQIAAGETLDELGLSEPPATNGYAIQCRINMETPGKKGMFKPTGGTINIFEPPSGPGIRVDTFGYAGYKTSTRYDSLLAKLIVHSQSDDFSVCAEKAVRALSQFRLEGFKVNLPFLQTLVGSQDFQNASLTTRYIDLNLASLVSEEISDSAPGKAGLAGTKLNTKDPLAVLALGKSDAPSQAQEVTTLSAAIDGPAGTTAVPAPLQGTIITLLVNEGDLVFSGQELVVMDAMKMEHVIQAPVSGEVAMVTAEVGDAIVEDHPILFIAEQEGIEGETQQTAEQDLDYIRPDLAEAMTRHG
;
A
#
# COMPACT_ATOMS: atom_id res chain seq x y z
N MET A 1 -1.95 -30.16 9.35
CA MET A 1 -1.48 -28.89 9.94
C MET A 1 -2.18 -28.70 11.29
N LYS A 2 -1.50 -28.19 12.32
CA LYS A 2 -2.06 -27.90 13.65
C LYS A 2 -1.69 -26.50 14.16
N LYS A 3 -0.46 -26.05 13.92
CA LYS A 3 0.04 -24.71 14.28
C LYS A 3 0.43 -23.91 13.04
N LEU A 4 -0.09 -22.69 12.95
CA LEU A 4 0.19 -21.77 11.86
C LEU A 4 0.88 -20.51 12.39
N LEU A 5 2.09 -20.22 11.90
CA LEU A 5 2.71 -18.91 12.10
C LEU A 5 2.24 -17.94 11.02
N ILE A 6 1.87 -16.74 11.43
CA ILE A 6 1.43 -15.69 10.53
C ILE A 6 2.56 -14.66 10.43
N ALA A 7 3.29 -14.67 9.31
CA ALA A 7 4.44 -13.81 9.05
C ALA A 7 4.00 -12.44 8.51
N ASN A 8 3.09 -11.79 9.21
CA ASN A 8 2.51 -10.50 8.84
C ASN A 8 1.90 -9.79 10.06
N ARG A 9 1.34 -8.60 9.85
CA ARG A 9 0.72 -7.75 10.88
C ARG A 9 -0.62 -7.18 10.42
N GLY A 10 -1.23 -6.36 11.28
CA GLY A 10 -2.38 -5.53 10.91
C GLY A 10 -3.60 -6.37 10.55
N GLU A 11 -4.42 -5.87 9.63
CA GLU A 11 -5.72 -6.50 9.31
C GLU A 11 -5.53 -7.91 8.75
N ILE A 12 -4.52 -8.10 7.90
CA ILE A 12 -4.33 -9.37 7.20
C ILE A 12 -3.92 -10.49 8.16
N ALA A 13 -3.14 -10.18 9.19
CA ALA A 13 -2.80 -11.15 10.20
C ALA A 13 -4.04 -11.60 10.99
N ILE A 14 -4.98 -10.69 11.25
CA ILE A 14 -6.27 -11.00 11.88
C ILE A 14 -7.14 -11.83 10.94
N ARG A 15 -7.26 -11.41 9.67
CA ARG A 15 -8.00 -12.11 8.61
C ARG A 15 -7.54 -13.56 8.49
N ILE A 16 -6.22 -13.80 8.49
CA ILE A 16 -5.66 -15.16 8.44
C ILE A 16 -5.95 -15.91 9.74
N GLY A 17 -5.73 -15.27 10.88
CA GLY A 17 -5.91 -15.89 12.19
C GLY A 17 -7.34 -16.33 12.45
N GLN A 18 -8.33 -15.56 12.00
CA GLN A 18 -9.76 -15.90 12.12
C GLN A 18 -10.09 -17.20 11.37
N THR A 19 -9.76 -17.28 10.08
CA THR A 19 -9.99 -18.50 9.28
C THR A 19 -9.20 -19.69 9.83
N ALA A 20 -7.94 -19.49 10.23
CA ALA A 20 -7.15 -20.56 10.81
C ALA A 20 -7.82 -21.15 12.06
N LYS A 21 -8.41 -20.31 12.93
CA LYS A 21 -9.16 -20.76 14.11
C LYS A 21 -10.46 -21.46 13.75
N GLU A 22 -11.19 -20.97 12.74
CA GLU A 22 -12.41 -21.64 12.23
C GLU A 22 -12.11 -23.05 11.70
N LEU A 23 -10.95 -23.24 11.08
CA LEU A 23 -10.44 -24.55 10.64
C LEU A 23 -9.81 -25.38 11.76
N GLY A 24 -9.72 -24.84 12.99
CA GLY A 24 -9.21 -25.54 14.16
C GLY A 24 -7.69 -25.55 14.31
N TYR A 25 -6.96 -24.66 13.63
CA TYR A 25 -5.52 -24.46 13.80
C TYR A 25 -5.23 -23.46 14.94
N SER A 26 -4.18 -23.72 15.71
CA SER A 26 -3.62 -22.75 16.65
C SER A 26 -2.77 -21.72 15.94
N THR A 27 -2.91 -20.45 16.28
CA THR A 27 -2.25 -19.33 15.58
C THR A 27 -1.09 -18.73 16.38
N ILE A 28 0.01 -18.43 15.68
CA ILE A 28 1.18 -17.76 16.24
C ILE A 28 1.38 -16.43 15.50
N ALA A 29 1.28 -15.32 16.22
CA ALA A 29 1.65 -14.01 15.70
C ALA A 29 3.14 -13.71 15.94
N VAL A 30 3.77 -13.00 15.00
CA VAL A 30 5.07 -12.34 15.23
C VAL A 30 4.87 -10.83 15.37
N PHE A 31 5.73 -10.18 16.15
CA PHE A 31 5.69 -8.73 16.32
C PHE A 31 7.05 -8.16 16.78
N PRO A 32 7.49 -7.00 16.28
CA PRO A 32 8.56 -6.22 16.91
C PRO A 32 8.02 -5.46 18.14
N GLU A 33 8.93 -4.95 18.97
CA GLU A 33 8.59 -4.23 20.21
C GLU A 33 7.56 -3.11 19.99
N ASP A 34 7.71 -2.39 18.87
CA ASP A 34 6.89 -1.23 18.56
C ASP A 34 5.48 -1.55 18.04
N ASP A 35 5.17 -2.83 17.84
CA ASP A 35 3.88 -3.35 17.40
C ASP A 35 3.23 -4.28 18.45
N ALA A 36 3.78 -4.34 19.67
CA ALA A 36 3.35 -5.25 20.73
C ALA A 36 1.90 -5.06 21.18
N SER A 37 1.34 -3.86 20.99
CA SER A 37 -0.07 -3.57 21.32
C SER A 37 -1.03 -3.86 20.16
N ALA A 38 -0.56 -4.29 18.99
CA ALA A 38 -1.41 -4.52 17.83
C ALA A 38 -2.43 -5.64 18.06
N LEU A 39 -3.59 -5.49 17.43
CA LEU A 39 -4.72 -6.40 17.65
C LEU A 39 -4.43 -7.84 17.22
N HIS A 40 -3.59 -8.07 16.20
CA HIS A 40 -3.21 -9.41 15.77
C HIS A 40 -2.39 -10.17 16.82
N VAL A 41 -1.63 -9.45 17.65
CA VAL A 41 -0.88 -10.02 18.78
C VAL A 41 -1.85 -10.46 19.88
N GLN A 42 -2.84 -9.63 20.19
CA GLN A 42 -3.83 -9.90 21.23
C GLN A 42 -4.80 -11.03 20.86
N GLN A 43 -5.10 -11.20 19.58
CA GLN A 43 -6.06 -12.18 19.09
C GLN A 43 -5.45 -13.54 18.76
N SER A 44 -4.12 -13.66 18.67
CA SER A 44 -3.46 -14.94 18.40
C SER A 44 -3.33 -15.81 19.65
N ASP A 45 -3.23 -17.13 19.49
CA ASP A 45 -3.14 -18.05 20.62
C ASP A 45 -1.76 -18.00 21.28
N GLU A 46 -0.71 -17.81 20.46
CA GLU A 46 0.65 -17.55 20.88
C GLU A 46 1.18 -16.32 20.13
N SER A 47 2.17 -15.64 20.72
CA SER A 47 2.86 -14.54 20.06
C SER A 47 4.35 -14.56 20.40
N VAL A 48 5.18 -14.20 19.41
CA VAL A 48 6.64 -14.18 19.53
C VAL A 48 7.15 -12.79 19.15
N GLN A 49 7.92 -12.20 20.06
CA GLN A 49 8.62 -10.97 19.75
C GLN A 49 9.82 -11.27 18.85
N ILE A 50 9.93 -10.55 17.74
CA ILE A 50 11.08 -10.57 16.82
C ILE A 50 11.93 -9.31 17.01
N PRO A 51 13.25 -9.37 16.78
CA PRO A 51 14.12 -8.21 16.96
C PRO A 51 13.91 -7.16 15.86
N GLY A 52 14.22 -5.90 16.19
CA GLY A 52 14.06 -4.76 15.30
C GLY A 52 12.78 -3.96 15.55
N ALA A 53 12.49 -3.04 14.63
CA ALA A 53 11.31 -2.17 14.69
C ALA A 53 10.79 -1.90 13.28
N GLY A 54 9.51 -1.54 13.18
CA GLY A 54 8.88 -1.16 11.91
C GLY A 54 8.83 -2.30 10.89
N ALA A 55 8.64 -1.94 9.62
CA ALA A 55 8.49 -2.90 8.52
C ALA A 55 9.71 -3.83 8.33
N GLN A 56 10.92 -3.35 8.65
CA GLN A 56 12.17 -4.11 8.45
C GLN A 56 12.24 -5.36 9.33
N ALA A 57 11.66 -5.34 10.54
CA ALA A 57 11.62 -6.52 11.41
C ALA A 57 10.87 -7.69 10.72
N TYR A 58 9.76 -7.40 10.06
CA TYR A 58 8.95 -8.39 9.33
C TYR A 58 9.60 -8.89 8.04
N LEU A 59 10.68 -8.25 7.56
CA LEU A 59 11.44 -8.66 6.38
C LEU A 59 12.62 -9.59 6.71
N ASN A 60 12.89 -9.83 7.99
CA ASN A 60 14.01 -10.69 8.39
C ASN A 60 13.63 -12.18 8.32
N ILE A 61 14.01 -12.84 7.23
CA ILE A 61 13.76 -14.27 6.98
C ILE A 61 14.26 -15.15 8.12
N GLU A 62 15.48 -14.92 8.61
CA GLU A 62 16.11 -15.77 9.63
C GLU A 62 15.31 -15.75 10.93
N GLU A 63 14.91 -14.55 11.38
CA GLU A 63 14.14 -14.38 12.61
C GLU A 63 12.75 -14.98 12.53
N ILE A 64 12.07 -14.84 11.38
CA ILE A 64 10.75 -15.46 11.16
C ILE A 64 10.84 -16.99 11.19
N ILE A 65 11.86 -17.56 10.54
CA ILE A 65 12.08 -19.02 10.55
C ILE A 65 12.46 -19.50 11.95
N ASN A 66 13.27 -18.75 12.70
CA ASN A 66 13.62 -19.07 14.09
C ASN A 66 12.40 -19.03 15.01
N ALA A 67 11.51 -18.04 14.85
CA ALA A 67 10.24 -17.97 15.58
C ALA A 67 9.35 -19.19 15.25
N ALA A 68 9.22 -19.54 13.97
CA ALA A 68 8.44 -20.70 13.53
C ALA A 68 8.97 -22.02 14.13
N LYS A 69 10.29 -22.21 14.13
CA LYS A 69 10.94 -23.39 14.73
C LYS A 69 10.73 -23.45 16.25
N THR A 70 10.90 -22.32 16.93
CA THR A 70 10.78 -22.24 18.40
C THR A 70 9.37 -22.57 18.87
N CYS A 71 8.35 -22.13 18.14
CA CYS A 71 6.95 -22.42 18.43
C CYS A 71 6.46 -23.76 17.87
N ALA A 72 7.32 -24.49 17.15
CA ALA A 72 6.98 -25.71 16.43
C ALA A 72 5.77 -25.52 15.47
N ALA A 73 5.81 -24.46 14.67
CA ALA A 73 4.82 -24.21 13.63
C ALA A 73 4.92 -25.27 12.52
N ASP A 74 3.78 -25.79 12.06
CA ASP A 74 3.74 -26.72 10.92
C ASP A 74 3.81 -25.98 9.58
N ALA A 75 3.32 -24.73 9.56
CA ALA A 75 3.21 -23.92 8.37
C ALA A 75 3.41 -22.43 8.70
N VAL A 76 3.79 -21.67 7.68
CA VAL A 76 3.83 -20.19 7.71
C VAL A 76 2.93 -19.62 6.63
N HIS A 77 2.02 -18.72 7.03
CA HIS A 77 1.24 -17.92 6.10
C HIS A 77 1.85 -16.51 6.00
N PRO A 78 2.31 -16.07 4.81
CA PRO A 78 2.97 -14.77 4.67
C PRO A 78 1.97 -13.61 4.48
N GLY A 79 0.72 -13.91 4.12
CA GLY A 79 -0.27 -12.88 3.81
C GLY A 79 0.06 -12.16 2.51
N TYR A 80 0.16 -10.84 2.55
CA TYR A 80 0.56 -10.00 1.42
C TYR A 80 1.61 -8.96 1.84
N GLY A 81 2.37 -8.44 0.88
CA GLY A 81 3.54 -7.60 1.20
C GLY A 81 4.61 -8.39 1.98
N PHE A 82 5.56 -7.68 2.58
CA PHE A 82 6.71 -8.28 3.28
C PHE A 82 7.36 -9.42 2.48
N LEU A 83 7.38 -10.64 3.04
CA LEU A 83 8.03 -11.82 2.47
C LEU A 83 7.10 -12.68 1.59
N SER A 84 5.86 -12.26 1.34
CA SER A 84 4.86 -13.07 0.62
C SER A 84 5.23 -13.42 -0.82
N GLU A 85 6.04 -12.59 -1.48
CA GLU A 85 6.49 -12.80 -2.86
C GLU A 85 7.99 -13.13 -2.93
N ASN A 86 8.64 -13.36 -1.79
CA ASN A 86 10.08 -13.61 -1.72
C ASN A 86 10.39 -15.11 -1.93
N PRO A 87 11.07 -15.50 -3.04
CA PRO A 87 11.41 -16.89 -3.32
C PRO A 87 12.34 -17.51 -2.27
N ASP A 88 13.28 -16.73 -1.73
CA ASP A 88 14.24 -17.18 -0.72
C ASP A 88 13.54 -17.51 0.60
N PHE A 89 12.47 -16.79 0.94
CA PHE A 89 11.66 -17.10 2.12
C PHE A 89 10.90 -18.42 1.97
N ALA A 90 10.24 -18.64 0.83
CA ALA A 90 9.58 -19.91 0.56
C ALA A 90 10.58 -21.07 0.58
N LYS A 91 11.78 -20.87 0.01
CA LYS A 91 12.87 -21.84 0.07
C LYS A 91 13.36 -22.09 1.50
N ALA A 92 13.50 -21.05 2.32
CA ALA A 92 13.92 -21.18 3.72
C ALA A 92 12.89 -21.95 4.57
N CYS A 93 11.59 -21.78 4.28
CA CYS A 93 10.53 -22.61 4.87
C CYS A 93 10.70 -24.09 4.48
N ASP A 94 10.90 -24.40 3.19
CA ASP A 94 11.13 -25.76 2.71
C ASP A 94 12.38 -26.40 3.36
N ASP A 95 13.50 -25.66 3.39
CA ASP A 95 14.77 -26.10 4.01
C ASP A 95 14.63 -26.31 5.53
N ALA A 96 13.68 -25.65 6.17
CA ALA A 96 13.34 -25.81 7.59
C ALA A 96 12.27 -26.88 7.86
N GLY A 97 11.68 -27.49 6.83
CA GLY A 97 10.59 -28.45 6.95
C GLY A 97 9.27 -27.82 7.40
N ILE A 98 9.05 -26.54 7.10
CA ILE A 98 7.84 -25.78 7.43
C ILE A 98 7.06 -25.53 6.15
N ASN A 99 5.76 -25.82 6.12
CA ASN A 99 4.96 -25.63 4.92
C ASN A 99 4.75 -24.13 4.65
N PHE A 100 5.24 -23.64 3.51
CA PHE A 100 4.93 -22.30 3.03
C PHE A 100 3.52 -22.27 2.41
N VAL A 101 2.62 -21.47 2.98
CA VAL A 101 1.24 -21.32 2.47
C VAL A 101 1.22 -20.32 1.31
N GLY A 102 1.46 -20.82 0.11
CA GLY A 102 1.51 -20.04 -1.12
C GLY A 102 2.20 -20.78 -2.27
N PRO A 103 2.55 -20.06 -3.36
CA PRO A 103 3.29 -20.63 -4.48
C PRO A 103 4.66 -21.19 -4.05
N THR A 104 5.21 -22.09 -4.85
CA THR A 104 6.57 -22.63 -4.63
C THR A 104 7.64 -21.56 -4.89
N ALA A 105 8.85 -21.72 -4.34
CA ALA A 105 9.98 -20.82 -4.62
C ALA A 105 10.26 -20.67 -6.14
N ALA A 106 10.11 -21.75 -6.91
CA ALA A 106 10.26 -21.71 -8.37
C ALA A 106 9.16 -20.86 -9.04
N GLN A 107 7.91 -21.01 -8.61
CA GLN A 107 6.79 -20.20 -9.11
C GLN A 107 6.91 -18.73 -8.71
N LEU A 108 7.33 -18.45 -7.47
CA LEU A 108 7.63 -17.08 -7.01
C LEU A 108 8.77 -16.45 -7.83
N SER A 109 9.77 -17.23 -8.26
CA SER A 109 10.85 -16.71 -9.11
C SER A 109 10.35 -16.31 -10.52
N ILE A 110 9.32 -17.00 -11.04
CA ILE A 110 8.71 -16.69 -12.33
C ILE A 110 7.77 -15.50 -12.21
N PHE A 111 6.82 -15.55 -11.27
CA PHE A 111 5.74 -14.58 -11.18
C PHE A 111 6.05 -13.37 -10.30
N GLY A 112 6.93 -13.51 -9.30
CA GLY A 112 7.38 -12.41 -8.44
C GLY A 112 8.36 -11.44 -9.13
N ASN A 113 8.84 -11.78 -10.34
CA ASN A 113 9.60 -10.87 -11.20
C ASN A 113 8.77 -10.53 -12.45
N LYS A 114 8.54 -9.23 -12.66
CA LYS A 114 7.85 -8.70 -13.84
C LYS A 114 8.40 -9.22 -15.16
N ALA A 115 9.73 -9.28 -15.30
CA ALA A 115 10.36 -9.77 -16.52
C ALA A 115 10.02 -11.24 -16.80
N GLY A 116 10.02 -12.10 -15.75
CA GLY A 116 9.67 -13.52 -15.85
C GLY A 116 8.21 -13.73 -16.25
N ALA A 117 7.29 -13.04 -15.58
CA ALA A 117 5.87 -13.15 -15.86
C ALA A 117 5.53 -12.66 -17.30
N ARG A 118 6.15 -11.58 -17.75
CA ARG A 118 5.96 -11.04 -19.10
C ARG A 118 6.57 -11.93 -20.18
N ALA A 119 7.76 -12.49 -19.94
CA ALA A 119 8.35 -13.46 -20.86
C ALA A 119 7.43 -14.68 -21.06
N LEU A 120 6.84 -15.19 -19.97
CA LEU A 120 5.87 -16.27 -20.04
C LEU A 120 4.59 -15.86 -20.80
N ALA A 121 4.08 -14.65 -20.56
CA ALA A 121 2.93 -14.14 -21.30
C ALA A 121 3.22 -14.06 -22.81
N ALA A 122 4.39 -13.56 -23.20
CA ALA A 122 4.83 -13.50 -24.60
C ALA A 122 4.95 -14.89 -25.23
N GLU A 123 5.57 -15.85 -24.54
CA GLU A 123 5.69 -17.25 -24.98
C GLU A 123 4.31 -17.86 -25.26
N LEU A 124 3.35 -17.58 -24.38
CA LEU A 124 1.99 -18.09 -24.48
C LEU A 124 1.10 -17.29 -25.44
N GLY A 125 1.63 -16.26 -26.11
CA GLY A 125 0.89 -15.41 -27.04
C GLY A 125 -0.20 -14.57 -26.36
N ILE A 126 -0.03 -14.24 -25.09
CA ILE A 126 -0.91 -13.33 -24.35
C ILE A 126 -0.47 -11.90 -24.67
N PRO A 127 -1.40 -10.99 -25.05
CA PRO A 127 -1.04 -9.64 -25.45
C PRO A 127 -0.25 -8.91 -24.34
N LEU A 128 0.87 -8.30 -24.73
CA LEU A 128 1.64 -7.37 -23.92
C LEU A 128 1.49 -5.96 -24.48
N VAL A 129 1.63 -4.95 -23.62
CA VAL A 129 1.65 -3.56 -24.08
C VAL A 129 2.80 -3.39 -25.07
N PRO A 130 2.59 -2.82 -26.27
CA PRO A 130 3.67 -2.61 -27.22
C PRO A 130 4.76 -1.75 -26.62
N GLY A 131 6.02 -2.19 -26.74
CA GLY A 131 7.15 -1.59 -26.06
C GLY A 131 8.46 -2.29 -26.38
N THR A 132 9.57 -1.81 -25.82
CA THR A 132 10.89 -2.44 -26.01
C THR A 132 11.05 -3.74 -25.24
N ASN A 133 10.26 -3.95 -24.17
CA ASN A 133 10.19 -5.16 -23.32
C ASN A 133 11.49 -5.61 -22.63
N GLU A 134 12.63 -5.01 -22.99
CA GLU A 134 13.96 -5.25 -22.43
C GLU A 134 14.62 -3.90 -22.11
N ASP A 135 15.78 -3.97 -21.45
CA ASP A 135 16.59 -2.79 -21.15
C ASP A 135 16.90 -2.01 -22.43
N THR A 136 16.68 -0.71 -22.39
CA THR A 136 16.69 0.14 -23.57
C THR A 136 17.57 1.37 -23.40
N SER A 137 18.09 1.87 -24.52
CA SER A 137 18.85 3.12 -24.56
C SER A 137 17.95 4.31 -24.82
N LEU A 138 18.37 5.52 -24.42
CA LEU A 138 17.65 6.75 -24.72
C LEU A 138 17.36 6.89 -26.23
N ALA A 139 18.34 6.57 -27.08
CA ALA A 139 18.16 6.60 -28.54
C ALA A 139 17.04 5.67 -28.99
N ALA A 140 16.98 4.45 -28.46
CA ALA A 140 15.91 3.50 -28.79
C ALA A 140 14.53 3.95 -28.26
N VAL A 141 14.46 4.64 -27.13
CA VAL A 141 13.20 5.23 -26.64
C VAL A 141 12.71 6.33 -27.57
N ILE A 142 13.61 7.20 -28.02
CA ILE A 142 13.30 8.26 -28.98
C ILE A 142 12.84 7.66 -30.31
N ASP A 143 13.56 6.66 -30.83
CA ASP A 143 13.19 5.96 -32.06
C ASP A 143 11.82 5.27 -31.93
N PHE A 144 11.51 4.70 -30.77
CA PHE A 144 10.21 4.09 -30.49
C PHE A 144 9.07 5.12 -30.46
N GLN A 145 9.29 6.29 -29.84
CA GLN A 145 8.35 7.41 -29.88
C GLN A 145 8.14 7.94 -31.30
N ASP A 146 9.21 8.05 -32.09
CA ASP A 146 9.15 8.56 -33.46
C ASP A 146 8.38 7.63 -34.41
N GLN A 147 8.29 6.33 -34.09
CA GLN A 147 7.41 5.38 -34.76
C GLN A 147 5.94 5.51 -34.34
N HIS A 148 5.66 6.16 -33.21
CA HIS A 148 4.33 6.32 -32.63
C HIS A 148 4.04 7.78 -32.23
N PRO A 149 4.16 8.75 -33.16
CA PRO A 149 4.15 10.18 -32.82
C PRO A 149 2.85 10.67 -32.19
N ASP A 150 1.73 9.98 -32.46
CA ASP A 150 0.40 10.31 -31.93
C ASP A 150 0.07 9.64 -30.58
N LYS A 151 1.01 8.86 -30.01
CA LYS A 151 0.82 8.15 -28.75
C LYS A 151 1.87 8.59 -27.74
N GLY A 152 1.45 8.84 -26.50
CA GLY A 152 2.38 8.96 -25.38
C GLY A 152 3.06 7.62 -25.07
N VAL A 153 4.14 7.68 -24.31
CA VAL A 153 4.88 6.51 -23.83
C VAL A 153 5.00 6.51 -22.32
N VAL A 154 5.28 5.34 -21.75
CA VAL A 154 5.57 5.16 -20.34
C VAL A 154 6.95 4.54 -20.21
N ILE A 155 7.87 5.24 -19.58
CA ILE A 155 9.20 4.72 -19.21
C ILE A 155 9.06 4.04 -17.85
N LYS A 156 9.53 2.80 -17.74
CA LYS A 156 9.40 1.96 -16.55
C LYS A 156 10.73 1.33 -16.19
N ALA A 157 11.04 1.27 -14.90
CA ALA A 157 12.13 0.45 -14.37
C ALA A 157 11.82 -1.03 -14.58
N ILE A 158 12.84 -1.82 -14.95
CA ILE A 158 12.73 -3.27 -15.06
C ILE A 158 12.53 -3.88 -13.67
N SER A 159 13.34 -3.41 -12.72
CA SER A 159 13.26 -3.78 -11.31
C SER A 159 12.45 -2.74 -10.57
N GLY A 160 11.28 -3.11 -10.04
CA GLY A 160 10.46 -2.21 -9.23
C GLY A 160 8.97 -2.56 -9.15
N GLY A 161 8.33 -2.13 -8.07
CA GLY A 161 6.90 -2.34 -7.78
C GLY A 161 6.24 -1.07 -7.23
N GLY A 162 4.90 -1.03 -7.24
CA GLY A 162 4.14 0.04 -6.58
C GLY A 162 4.23 1.43 -7.22
N GLY A 163 4.51 1.51 -8.53
CA GLY A 163 4.54 2.79 -9.27
C GLY A 163 5.83 3.60 -9.14
N ARG A 164 6.80 3.17 -8.33
CA ARG A 164 8.16 3.74 -8.27
C ARG A 164 8.93 3.42 -9.56
N GLY A 165 9.71 4.38 -10.06
CA GLY A 165 10.46 4.22 -11.30
C GLY A 165 9.58 4.11 -12.55
N MET A 166 8.46 4.85 -12.59
CA MET A 166 7.61 4.97 -13.78
C MET A 166 7.37 6.44 -14.13
N ARG A 167 7.43 6.78 -15.42
CA ARG A 167 7.16 8.13 -15.93
C ARG A 167 6.33 8.09 -17.20
N ILE A 168 5.22 8.81 -17.18
CA ILE A 168 4.39 9.05 -18.37
C ILE A 168 5.03 10.22 -19.13
N VAL A 169 5.23 10.06 -20.43
CA VAL A 169 5.79 11.06 -21.32
C VAL A 169 4.85 11.22 -22.50
N GLU A 170 4.19 12.38 -22.58
CA GLU A 170 3.28 12.72 -23.69
C GLU A 170 3.97 13.67 -24.70
N ASP A 171 4.94 14.47 -24.27
CA ASP A 171 5.79 15.29 -25.15
C ASP A 171 7.14 14.62 -25.40
N ARG A 172 7.47 14.41 -26.68
CA ARG A 172 8.77 13.90 -27.15
C ARG A 172 9.96 14.64 -26.53
N ASN A 173 9.86 15.96 -26.31
CA ASN A 173 10.96 16.76 -25.77
C ASN A 173 11.27 16.45 -24.29
N GLU A 174 10.35 15.79 -23.58
CA GLU A 174 10.51 15.42 -22.17
C GLU A 174 11.13 14.02 -21.98
N ILE A 175 11.34 13.26 -23.06
CA ILE A 175 11.84 11.88 -23.00
C ILE A 175 13.19 11.81 -22.31
N GLU A 176 14.16 12.63 -22.73
CA GLU A 176 15.53 12.58 -22.18
C GLU A 176 15.55 12.84 -20.67
N LYS A 177 14.89 13.91 -20.23
CA LYS A 177 14.77 14.25 -18.81
C LYS A 177 14.04 13.15 -18.02
N SER A 178 12.98 12.58 -18.58
CA SER A 178 12.19 11.56 -17.90
C SER A 178 12.91 10.22 -17.81
N PHE A 179 13.69 9.88 -18.84
CA PHE A 179 14.52 8.68 -18.90
C PHE A 179 15.59 8.70 -17.81
N GLU A 180 16.40 9.77 -17.75
CA GLU A 180 17.45 9.91 -16.73
C GLU A 180 16.87 9.90 -15.30
N ARG A 181 15.75 10.59 -15.10
CA ARG A 181 15.07 10.60 -13.80
C ARG A 181 14.54 9.22 -13.41
N CYS A 182 14.00 8.46 -14.37
CA CYS A 182 13.52 7.10 -14.14
C CYS A 182 14.67 6.16 -13.77
N LYS A 183 15.80 6.21 -14.50
CA LYS A 183 17.00 5.44 -14.20
C LYS A 183 17.57 5.77 -12.82
N SER A 184 17.70 7.06 -12.50
CA SER A 184 18.21 7.51 -11.21
C SER A 184 17.34 7.02 -10.05
N GLU A 185 16.01 7.11 -10.17
CA GLU A 185 15.09 6.63 -9.14
C GLU A 185 15.15 5.11 -8.99
N ALA A 186 15.23 4.37 -10.09
CA ALA A 186 15.34 2.91 -10.07
C ALA A 186 16.64 2.45 -9.39
N ASN A 187 17.76 3.11 -9.70
CA ASN A 187 19.05 2.81 -9.08
C ASN A 187 19.05 3.10 -7.58
N LEU A 188 18.50 4.24 -7.16
CA LEU A 188 18.40 4.59 -5.73
C LEU A 188 17.48 3.63 -4.96
N ALA A 189 16.35 3.25 -5.55
CA ALA A 189 15.34 2.43 -4.88
C ALA A 189 15.67 0.94 -4.89
N PHE A 190 16.29 0.43 -5.97
CA PHE A 190 16.42 -1.00 -6.24
C PHE A 190 17.85 -1.44 -6.59
N GLY A 191 18.80 -0.51 -6.71
CA GLY A 191 20.17 -0.81 -7.13
C GLY A 191 20.30 -1.28 -8.59
N ASP A 192 19.27 -1.03 -9.41
CA ASP A 192 19.19 -1.44 -10.81
C ASP A 192 18.65 -0.26 -11.63
N ASP A 193 19.46 0.25 -12.55
CA ASP A 193 19.17 1.43 -13.36
C ASP A 193 18.45 1.10 -14.68
N ARG A 194 18.22 -0.19 -14.97
CA ARG A 194 17.66 -0.63 -16.24
C ARG A 194 16.20 -0.22 -16.40
N VAL A 195 15.85 0.25 -17.59
CA VAL A 195 14.51 0.75 -17.92
C VAL A 195 14.04 0.24 -19.28
N TYR A 196 12.73 0.19 -19.47
CA TYR A 196 12.08 -0.12 -20.74
C TYR A 196 10.98 0.90 -21.03
N VAL A 197 10.52 0.95 -22.28
CA VAL A 197 9.42 1.86 -22.70
C VAL A 197 8.24 1.06 -23.23
N GLU A 198 7.04 1.54 -22.95
CA GLU A 198 5.76 1.03 -23.45
C GLU A 198 4.89 2.15 -24.00
N LEU A 199 3.91 1.82 -24.84
CA LEU A 199 2.87 2.76 -25.22
C LEU A 199 1.96 3.11 -24.02
N LEU A 200 1.60 4.39 -23.92
CA LEU A 200 0.61 4.86 -22.97
C LEU A 200 -0.80 4.53 -23.43
N ILE A 201 -1.51 3.75 -22.60
CA ILE A 201 -2.96 3.56 -22.73
C ILE A 201 -3.66 4.66 -21.91
N HIS A 202 -4.14 5.69 -22.60
CA HIS A 202 -4.66 6.90 -21.95
C HIS A 202 -5.87 6.64 -21.05
N ARG A 203 -6.82 5.84 -21.55
CA ARG A 203 -8.05 5.48 -20.85
C ARG A 203 -8.04 3.98 -20.59
N ALA A 204 -7.29 3.56 -19.58
CA ALA A 204 -7.19 2.16 -19.20
C ALA A 204 -8.10 1.85 -18.00
N ARG A 205 -8.68 0.65 -18.01
CA ARG A 205 -9.22 -0.01 -16.81
C ARG A 205 -8.18 -1.01 -16.31
N HIS A 206 -7.93 -1.02 -15.01
CA HIS A 206 -7.08 -2.01 -14.37
C HIS A 206 -7.97 -3.18 -13.95
N ILE A 207 -7.91 -4.28 -14.70
CA ILE A 207 -8.67 -5.50 -14.42
C ILE A 207 -7.72 -6.60 -13.98
N GLU A 208 -8.09 -7.33 -12.95
CA GLU A 208 -7.27 -8.41 -12.44
C GLU A 208 -8.07 -9.68 -12.22
N VAL A 209 -7.47 -10.84 -12.48
CA VAL A 209 -8.13 -12.14 -12.36
C VAL A 209 -7.59 -12.89 -11.15
N GLN A 210 -8.50 -13.32 -10.26
CA GLN A 210 -8.15 -14.20 -9.16
C GLN A 210 -7.94 -15.62 -9.68
N ILE A 211 -6.77 -16.18 -9.42
CA ILE A 211 -6.44 -17.57 -9.73
C ILE A 211 -6.31 -18.38 -8.44
N VAL A 212 -6.69 -19.65 -8.51
CA VAL A 212 -6.37 -20.67 -7.53
C VAL A 212 -5.86 -21.92 -8.25
N GLY A 213 -4.83 -22.54 -7.70
CA GLY A 213 -4.29 -23.81 -8.21
C GLY A 213 -3.79 -24.71 -7.09
N ASP A 214 -3.89 -26.02 -7.28
CA ASP A 214 -3.51 -27.01 -6.25
C ASP A 214 -2.05 -27.47 -6.36
N GLY A 215 -1.33 -27.07 -7.40
CA GLY A 215 0.06 -27.49 -7.65
C GLY A 215 0.20 -28.91 -8.23
N THR A 216 -0.89 -29.65 -8.42
CA THR A 216 -0.92 -31.00 -9.01
C THR A 216 -1.39 -31.00 -10.48
N GLY A 217 -1.77 -29.82 -10.98
CA GLY A 217 -2.25 -29.59 -12.33
C GLY A 217 -3.65 -28.97 -12.38
N GLY A 218 -4.39 -28.99 -11.27
CA GLY A 218 -5.67 -28.31 -11.14
C GLY A 218 -5.47 -26.80 -11.00
N VAL A 219 -6.09 -26.02 -11.90
CA VAL A 219 -6.10 -24.55 -11.88
C VAL A 219 -7.46 -24.05 -12.35
N THR A 220 -8.03 -23.09 -11.62
CA THR A 220 -9.24 -22.37 -12.04
C THR A 220 -9.15 -20.89 -11.68
N HIS A 221 -10.11 -20.10 -12.16
CA HIS A 221 -10.26 -18.70 -11.78
C HIS A 221 -11.42 -18.52 -10.79
N LEU A 222 -11.33 -17.50 -9.95
CA LEU A 222 -12.38 -17.06 -9.04
C LEU A 222 -12.91 -15.68 -9.44
N TRP A 223 -13.01 -15.48 -10.76
CA TRP A 223 -13.48 -14.25 -11.43
C TRP A 223 -12.51 -13.08 -11.32
N GLU A 224 -12.89 -11.99 -11.97
CA GLU A 224 -12.10 -10.78 -12.08
C GLU A 224 -12.58 -9.66 -11.15
N ARG A 225 -11.67 -8.71 -10.91
CA ARG A 225 -11.90 -7.49 -10.15
C ARG A 225 -11.52 -6.27 -10.99
N ASP A 226 -12.24 -5.19 -10.79
CA ASP A 226 -11.89 -3.87 -11.33
C ASP A 226 -11.23 -3.04 -10.22
N CYS A 227 -9.96 -2.73 -10.44
CA CYS A 227 -9.10 -1.93 -9.55
C CYS A 227 -8.74 -0.57 -10.18
N SER A 228 -9.49 -0.12 -11.19
CA SER A 228 -9.23 1.13 -11.92
C SER A 228 -9.31 2.36 -11.03
N THR A 229 -10.01 2.28 -9.90
CA THR A 229 -10.15 3.39 -8.97
C THR A 229 -8.91 3.47 -8.07
N GLN A 230 -7.84 4.04 -8.62
CA GLN A 230 -6.52 4.16 -8.01
C GLN A 230 -5.99 5.59 -8.07
N ARG A 231 -5.09 5.95 -7.15
CA ARG A 231 -4.38 7.23 -7.08
C ARG A 231 -2.89 6.96 -7.16
N GLN A 232 -2.17 7.55 -8.11
CA GLN A 232 -0.72 7.33 -8.24
C GLN A 232 -0.32 5.83 -8.16
N ASN A 233 -1.12 4.96 -8.80
CA ASN A 233 -1.00 3.49 -8.78
C ASN A 233 -1.30 2.79 -7.44
N GLN A 234 -1.78 3.51 -6.43
CA GLN A 234 -2.32 2.92 -5.20
C GLN A 234 -3.82 2.68 -5.36
N LYS A 235 -4.24 1.41 -5.29
CA LYS A 235 -5.65 1.00 -5.34
C LYS A 235 -6.41 1.59 -4.14
N ILE A 236 -7.57 2.21 -4.39
CA ILE A 236 -8.39 2.89 -3.36
C ILE A 236 -9.77 2.22 -3.22
N VAL A 237 -10.40 1.91 -4.33
CA VAL A 237 -11.70 1.20 -4.39
C VAL A 237 -11.60 0.07 -5.39
N GLU A 238 -12.03 -1.12 -4.98
CA GLU A 238 -12.04 -2.31 -5.81
C GLU A 238 -13.44 -2.87 -5.95
N VAL A 239 -13.77 -3.42 -7.12
CA VAL A 239 -15.11 -3.91 -7.44
C VAL A 239 -15.02 -5.32 -8.00
N ALA A 240 -15.97 -6.19 -7.62
CA ALA A 240 -16.12 -7.51 -8.24
C ALA A 240 -17.60 -7.87 -8.45
N PRO A 241 -17.98 -8.54 -9.55
CA PRO A 241 -17.20 -8.63 -10.79
C PRO A 241 -17.03 -7.24 -11.42
N SER A 242 -16.25 -7.15 -12.50
CA SER A 242 -16.04 -5.87 -13.18
C SER A 242 -17.32 -5.41 -13.91
N PRO A 243 -17.91 -4.25 -13.56
CA PRO A 243 -19.15 -3.77 -14.16
C PRO A 243 -18.95 -3.35 -15.63
N ASN A 244 -20.01 -3.46 -16.45
CA ASN A 244 -20.03 -3.03 -17.86
C ASN A 244 -18.93 -3.63 -18.76
N MET A 245 -18.29 -4.73 -18.37
CA MET A 245 -17.30 -5.40 -19.20
C MET A 245 -17.96 -6.35 -20.21
N PRO A 246 -17.58 -6.31 -21.50
CA PRO A 246 -18.05 -7.29 -22.47
C PRO A 246 -17.67 -8.71 -22.07
N GLU A 247 -18.59 -9.65 -22.29
CA GLU A 247 -18.38 -11.06 -21.95
C GLU A 247 -17.23 -11.70 -22.75
N SER A 248 -17.01 -11.25 -23.99
CA SER A 248 -15.88 -11.64 -24.82
C SER A 248 -14.55 -11.30 -24.16
N THR A 249 -14.40 -10.05 -23.71
CA THR A 249 -13.21 -9.56 -23.01
C THR A 249 -13.02 -10.29 -21.70
N ARG A 250 -14.07 -10.43 -20.89
CA ARG A 250 -14.02 -11.18 -19.62
C ARG A 250 -13.51 -12.59 -19.85
N THR A 251 -14.13 -13.32 -20.79
CA THR A 251 -13.73 -14.69 -21.14
C THR A 251 -12.26 -14.76 -21.56
N ALA A 252 -11.79 -13.81 -22.37
CA ALA A 252 -10.40 -13.78 -22.83
C ALA A 252 -9.41 -13.54 -21.67
N LEU A 253 -9.70 -12.62 -20.75
CA LEU A 253 -8.87 -12.35 -19.57
C LEU A 253 -8.79 -13.58 -18.65
N LEU A 254 -9.93 -14.22 -18.39
CA LEU A 254 -10.01 -15.42 -17.54
C LEU A 254 -9.22 -16.57 -18.16
N GLN A 255 -9.39 -16.83 -19.46
CA GLN A 255 -8.66 -17.87 -20.18
C GLN A 255 -7.15 -17.61 -20.24
N ALA A 256 -6.73 -16.36 -20.48
CA ALA A 256 -5.31 -15.99 -20.47
C ALA A 256 -4.67 -16.28 -19.11
N SER A 257 -5.35 -15.91 -18.03
CA SER A 257 -4.87 -16.11 -16.65
C SER A 257 -4.76 -17.59 -16.29
N VAL A 258 -5.81 -18.38 -16.59
CA VAL A 258 -5.79 -19.84 -16.36
C VAL A 258 -4.70 -20.51 -17.21
N LYS A 259 -4.49 -20.07 -18.45
CA LYS A 259 -3.44 -20.60 -19.32
C LYS A 259 -2.04 -20.40 -18.73
N MET A 260 -1.72 -19.20 -18.25
CA MET A 260 -0.42 -18.92 -17.60
C MET A 260 -0.23 -19.75 -16.33
N ALA A 261 -1.24 -19.75 -15.45
CA ALA A 261 -1.17 -20.48 -14.19
C ALA A 261 -1.09 -22.01 -14.39
N SER A 262 -1.82 -22.56 -15.36
CA SER A 262 -1.75 -23.98 -15.71
C SER A 262 -0.37 -24.36 -16.24
N HIS A 263 0.24 -23.53 -17.08
CA HIS A 263 1.59 -23.79 -17.61
C HIS A 263 2.63 -23.89 -16.49
N ALA A 264 2.50 -23.09 -15.43
CA ALA A 264 3.40 -23.10 -14.29
C ALA A 264 2.98 -24.09 -13.17
N SER A 265 1.91 -24.88 -13.38
CA SER A 265 1.29 -25.74 -12.36
C SER A 265 1.08 -24.99 -11.04
N TYR A 266 0.51 -23.78 -11.13
CA TYR A 266 0.44 -22.82 -10.03
C TYR A 266 -0.15 -23.43 -8.75
N ARG A 267 0.42 -23.09 -7.59
CA ARG A 267 -0.04 -23.54 -6.26
C ARG A 267 -0.48 -22.38 -5.39
N GLY A 268 -1.60 -22.56 -4.68
CA GLY A 268 -2.20 -21.54 -3.82
C GLY A 268 -3.02 -20.55 -4.63
N VAL A 269 -3.08 -19.30 -4.16
CA VAL A 269 -3.83 -18.22 -4.81
C VAL A 269 -2.87 -17.20 -5.41
N GLY A 270 -3.30 -16.55 -6.48
CA GLY A 270 -2.53 -15.50 -7.17
C GLY A 270 -3.45 -14.58 -7.95
N THR A 271 -2.93 -13.46 -8.42
CA THR A 271 -3.72 -12.52 -9.22
C THR A 271 -2.95 -12.07 -10.44
N PHE A 272 -3.60 -12.12 -11.61
CA PHE A 272 -3.02 -11.75 -12.90
C PHE A 272 -3.63 -10.42 -13.34
N GLU A 273 -2.80 -9.40 -13.52
CA GLU A 273 -3.23 -8.02 -13.74
C GLU A 273 -3.14 -7.63 -15.22
N PHE A 274 -4.15 -6.91 -15.70
CA PHE A 274 -4.32 -6.49 -17.09
C PHE A 274 -4.73 -5.02 -17.18
N LEU A 275 -4.31 -4.36 -18.26
CA LEU A 275 -4.91 -3.12 -18.73
C LEU A 275 -5.92 -3.44 -19.82
N VAL A 276 -7.16 -3.02 -19.65
CA VAL A 276 -8.20 -3.05 -20.70
C VAL A 276 -8.39 -1.64 -21.22
N ASN A 277 -8.36 -1.44 -22.53
CA ASN A 277 -8.64 -0.14 -23.11
C ASN A 277 -10.14 0.18 -22.95
N ALA A 278 -10.47 1.26 -22.22
CA ALA A 278 -11.85 1.63 -21.95
C ALA A 278 -12.59 2.07 -23.22
N ASP A 279 -11.88 2.58 -24.23
CA ASP A 279 -12.45 3.03 -25.50
C ASP A 279 -12.54 1.89 -26.54
N GLN A 280 -11.72 0.85 -26.37
CA GLN A 280 -11.74 -0.38 -27.17
C GLN A 280 -11.68 -1.62 -26.26
N PRO A 281 -12.79 -2.03 -25.64
CA PRO A 281 -12.76 -3.07 -24.60
C PRO A 281 -12.28 -4.45 -25.06
N ASP A 282 -12.22 -4.73 -26.36
CA ASP A 282 -11.63 -5.97 -26.90
C ASP A 282 -10.08 -5.94 -26.88
N GLU A 283 -9.47 -4.77 -26.68
CA GLU A 283 -8.02 -4.59 -26.56
C GLU A 283 -7.62 -4.62 -25.08
N PHE A 284 -6.88 -5.66 -24.70
CA PHE A 284 -6.33 -5.82 -23.36
C PHE A 284 -4.86 -6.25 -23.39
N PHE A 285 -4.13 -5.99 -22.31
CA PHE A 285 -2.71 -6.29 -22.20
C PHE A 285 -2.36 -6.78 -20.80
N PHE A 286 -1.59 -7.86 -20.72
CA PHE A 286 -1.03 -8.35 -19.47
C PHE A 286 0.04 -7.39 -18.93
N ILE A 287 -0.01 -7.10 -17.63
CA ILE A 287 0.94 -6.21 -16.95
C ILE A 287 1.93 -7.04 -16.15
N GLU A 288 1.41 -7.76 -15.16
CA GLU A 288 2.16 -8.51 -14.16
C GLU A 288 1.27 -9.54 -13.47
N ALA A 289 1.89 -10.45 -12.71
CA ALA A 289 1.20 -11.37 -11.83
C ALA A 289 1.69 -11.15 -10.41
N ASN A 290 0.78 -11.18 -9.44
CA ASN A 290 1.11 -11.10 -8.02
C ASN A 290 0.93 -12.48 -7.42
N ALA A 291 2.03 -13.07 -6.99
CA ALA A 291 2.08 -14.48 -6.60
C ALA A 291 1.71 -14.68 -5.12
N ARG A 292 0.61 -14.04 -4.71
CA ARG A 292 0.15 -13.95 -3.31
C ARG A 292 -1.35 -13.69 -3.26
N LEU A 293 -1.90 -13.72 -2.05
CA LEU A 293 -3.23 -13.17 -1.78
C LEU A 293 -3.21 -11.64 -2.03
N GLN A 294 -4.22 -11.12 -2.71
CA GLN A 294 -4.39 -9.67 -2.88
C GLN A 294 -5.13 -9.05 -1.70
N VAL A 295 -4.92 -7.77 -1.44
CA VAL A 295 -5.58 -7.05 -0.32
C VAL A 295 -7.10 -7.07 -0.51
N GLU A 296 -7.52 -6.90 -1.75
CA GLU A 296 -8.86 -6.85 -2.31
C GLU A 296 -9.49 -8.23 -2.62
N HIS A 297 -8.89 -9.33 -2.18
CA HIS A 297 -9.49 -10.67 -2.31
C HIS A 297 -10.91 -10.74 -1.73
N THR A 298 -11.23 -9.89 -0.77
CA THR A 298 -12.50 -9.82 -0.05
C THR A 298 -13.70 -9.55 -0.95
N VAL A 299 -13.55 -8.82 -2.06
CA VAL A 299 -14.66 -8.62 -3.02
C VAL A 299 -14.92 -9.89 -3.82
N THR A 300 -13.87 -10.68 -4.10
CA THR A 300 -14.03 -12.02 -4.69
C THR A 300 -14.73 -12.97 -3.72
N GLU A 301 -14.36 -12.96 -2.43
CA GLU A 301 -15.05 -13.75 -1.39
C GLU A 301 -16.53 -13.36 -1.29
N ALA A 302 -16.83 -12.06 -1.32
CA ALA A 302 -18.20 -11.56 -1.19
C ALA A 302 -19.13 -12.03 -2.32
N ILE A 303 -18.65 -12.10 -3.57
CA ILE A 303 -19.48 -12.54 -4.70
C ILE A 303 -19.52 -14.06 -4.89
N THR A 304 -18.48 -14.78 -4.45
CA THR A 304 -18.39 -16.24 -4.63
C THR A 304 -18.85 -17.03 -3.40
N GLY A 305 -18.82 -16.43 -2.21
CA GLY A 305 -19.07 -17.10 -0.94
C GLY A 305 -17.92 -18.00 -0.47
N LEU A 306 -16.77 -17.97 -1.14
CA LEU A 306 -15.58 -18.73 -0.77
C LEU A 306 -14.74 -17.98 0.27
N ASP A 307 -14.00 -18.73 1.08
CA ASP A 307 -12.92 -18.20 1.93
C ASP A 307 -11.57 -18.53 1.28
N LEU A 308 -10.91 -17.52 0.71
CA LEU A 308 -9.66 -17.70 -0.03
C LEU A 308 -8.50 -18.08 0.89
N VAL A 309 -8.50 -17.62 2.15
CA VAL A 309 -7.49 -18.06 3.13
C VAL A 309 -7.70 -19.53 3.48
N ALA A 310 -8.95 -19.98 3.61
CA ALA A 310 -9.25 -21.39 3.87
C ALA A 310 -8.73 -22.27 2.72
N LEU A 311 -9.03 -21.87 1.47
CA LEU A 311 -8.51 -22.54 0.28
C LEU A 311 -6.97 -22.60 0.29
N GLN A 312 -6.28 -21.51 0.63
CA GLN A 312 -4.82 -21.52 0.73
C GLN A 312 -4.31 -22.53 1.75
N LEU A 313 -4.93 -22.61 2.93
CA LEU A 313 -4.53 -23.52 4.00
C LEU A 313 -4.81 -24.99 3.64
N GLN A 314 -5.95 -25.27 3.02
CA GLN A 314 -6.34 -26.61 2.57
C GLN A 314 -5.44 -27.10 1.43
N ILE A 315 -5.14 -26.25 0.45
CA ILE A 315 -4.19 -26.56 -0.63
C ILE A 315 -2.78 -26.79 -0.06
N ALA A 316 -2.34 -25.96 0.90
CA ALA A 316 -1.06 -26.16 1.58
C ALA A 316 -1.03 -27.43 2.46
N ALA A 317 -2.20 -27.97 2.82
CA ALA A 317 -2.35 -29.26 3.48
C ALA A 317 -2.43 -30.45 2.49
N GLY A 318 -2.52 -30.18 1.18
CA GLY A 318 -2.49 -31.16 0.10
C GLY A 318 -3.85 -31.47 -0.54
N GLU A 319 -4.91 -30.71 -0.23
CA GLU A 319 -6.21 -30.87 -0.89
C GLU A 319 -6.15 -30.39 -2.35
N THR A 320 -6.75 -31.17 -3.25
CA THR A 320 -6.87 -30.86 -4.68
C THR A 320 -8.08 -29.96 -4.96
N LEU A 321 -8.11 -29.28 -6.11
CA LEU A 321 -9.28 -28.47 -6.47
C LEU A 321 -10.55 -29.31 -6.62
N ASP A 322 -10.44 -30.56 -7.04
CA ASP A 322 -11.59 -31.48 -7.15
C ASP A 322 -12.19 -31.80 -5.77
N GLU A 323 -11.35 -32.05 -4.76
CA GLU A 323 -11.79 -32.28 -3.37
C GLU A 323 -12.44 -31.04 -2.76
N LEU A 324 -11.99 -29.86 -3.17
CA LEU A 324 -12.53 -28.55 -2.77
C LEU A 324 -13.78 -28.14 -3.56
N GLY A 325 -14.21 -28.93 -4.56
CA GLY A 325 -15.36 -28.61 -5.40
C GLY A 325 -15.13 -27.44 -6.37
N LEU A 326 -13.89 -27.22 -6.78
CA LEU A 326 -13.42 -26.12 -7.64
C LEU A 326 -12.85 -26.60 -8.98
N SER A 327 -13.28 -27.77 -9.46
CA SER A 327 -12.98 -28.24 -10.83
C SER A 327 -13.54 -27.30 -11.91
N GLU A 328 -14.60 -26.57 -11.59
CA GLU A 328 -15.19 -25.51 -12.39
C GLU A 328 -15.16 -24.18 -11.63
N PRO A 329 -15.12 -23.02 -12.31
CA PRO A 329 -15.23 -21.72 -11.66
C PRO A 329 -16.54 -21.60 -10.85
N PRO A 330 -16.51 -21.01 -9.64
CA PRO A 330 -17.71 -20.85 -8.82
C PRO A 330 -18.69 -19.87 -9.46
N ALA A 331 -19.98 -19.96 -9.14
CA ALA A 331 -20.95 -18.94 -9.54
C ALA A 331 -20.74 -17.64 -8.75
N THR A 332 -21.09 -16.50 -9.37
CA THR A 332 -21.12 -15.18 -8.70
C THR A 332 -22.53 -14.79 -8.32
N ASN A 333 -22.67 -14.00 -7.25
CA ASN A 333 -23.94 -13.43 -6.82
C ASN A 333 -23.83 -11.92 -6.60
N GLY A 334 -24.40 -11.13 -7.52
CA GLY A 334 -24.42 -9.67 -7.46
C GLY A 334 -23.02 -9.02 -7.51
N TYR A 335 -22.88 -7.85 -6.87
CA TYR A 335 -21.66 -7.05 -6.86
C TYR A 335 -21.13 -6.81 -5.45
N ALA A 336 -19.81 -6.70 -5.34
CA ALA A 336 -19.12 -6.26 -4.14
C ALA A 336 -18.20 -5.08 -4.43
N ILE A 337 -18.12 -4.16 -3.48
CA ILE A 337 -17.22 -3.00 -3.48
C ILE A 337 -16.39 -3.04 -2.21
N GLN A 338 -15.08 -2.91 -2.32
CA GLN A 338 -14.18 -2.67 -1.19
C GLN A 338 -13.69 -1.22 -1.25
N CYS A 339 -13.72 -0.54 -0.10
CA CYS A 339 -13.08 0.76 0.10
C CYS A 339 -11.92 0.61 1.09
N ARG A 340 -10.73 1.09 0.71
CA ARG A 340 -9.56 1.15 1.59
C ARG A 340 -9.62 2.40 2.48
N ILE A 341 -9.88 2.19 3.77
CA ILE A 341 -9.87 3.25 4.78
C ILE A 341 -8.44 3.46 5.23
N ASN A 342 -7.81 4.54 4.75
CA ASN A 342 -6.42 4.86 5.02
C ASN A 342 -6.31 6.02 6.01
N MET A 343 -5.24 5.97 6.81
CA MET A 343 -4.76 7.05 7.68
C MET A 343 -4.08 8.13 6.83
N GLU A 344 -4.85 8.70 5.91
CA GLU A 344 -4.42 9.70 4.95
C GLU A 344 -5.51 10.73 4.75
N THR A 345 -5.13 11.98 4.49
CA THR A 345 -6.08 13.03 4.10
C THR A 345 -5.62 13.79 2.87
N PRO A 346 -6.52 14.16 1.96
CA PRO A 346 -6.14 14.98 0.81
C PRO A 346 -5.68 16.38 1.27
N GLY A 347 -4.48 16.78 0.85
CA GLY A 347 -3.92 18.10 1.10
C GLY A 347 -4.25 19.12 -0.01
N LYS A 348 -4.04 20.41 0.27
CA LYS A 348 -4.38 21.55 -0.62
C LYS A 348 -3.73 21.52 -2.02
N LYS A 349 -2.69 20.71 -2.24
CA LYS A 349 -1.98 20.56 -3.53
C LYS A 349 -2.20 19.18 -4.19
N GLY A 350 -3.21 18.43 -3.76
CA GLY A 350 -3.48 17.08 -4.30
C GLY A 350 -2.55 15.99 -3.78
N MET A 351 -1.62 16.30 -2.86
CA MET A 351 -0.86 15.29 -2.14
C MET A 351 -1.66 14.85 -0.91
N PHE A 352 -1.79 13.54 -0.71
CA PHE A 352 -2.34 13.05 0.54
C PHE A 352 -1.28 13.15 1.64
N LYS A 353 -1.72 13.55 2.83
CA LYS A 353 -0.89 13.65 4.01
C LYS A 353 -1.15 12.43 4.89
N PRO A 354 -0.11 11.70 5.31
CA PRO A 354 -0.27 10.63 6.29
C PRO A 354 -0.74 11.24 7.61
N THR A 355 -1.57 10.50 8.32
CA THR A 355 -2.07 10.84 9.65
C THR A 355 -1.85 9.68 10.59
N GLY A 356 -1.95 9.93 11.89
CA GLY A 356 -1.84 8.89 12.89
C GLY A 356 -2.13 9.44 14.27
N GLY A 357 -2.34 8.54 15.23
CA GLY A 357 -2.65 8.92 16.60
C GLY A 357 -3.38 7.81 17.34
N THR A 358 -3.96 8.17 18.48
CA THR A 358 -4.80 7.25 19.25
C THR A 358 -6.22 7.29 18.73
N ILE A 359 -6.77 6.11 18.44
CA ILE A 359 -8.17 5.94 18.07
C ILE A 359 -9.02 6.13 19.33
N ASN A 360 -9.76 7.24 19.43
CA ASN A 360 -10.62 7.52 20.58
C ASN A 360 -11.98 6.82 20.44
N ILE A 361 -12.54 6.83 19.23
CA ILE A 361 -13.81 6.19 18.90
C ILE A 361 -13.63 5.39 17.62
N PHE A 362 -14.12 4.15 17.62
CA PHE A 362 -14.06 3.24 16.50
C PHE A 362 -15.37 2.47 16.37
N GLU A 363 -16.24 2.94 15.49
CA GLU A 363 -17.58 2.40 15.24
C GLU A 363 -17.70 2.08 13.73
N PRO A 364 -17.21 0.90 13.28
CA PRO A 364 -17.38 0.47 11.91
C PRO A 364 -18.86 0.16 11.61
N PRO A 365 -19.31 0.32 10.35
CA PRO A 365 -20.68 0.01 9.97
C PRO A 365 -20.96 -1.50 10.05
N SER A 366 -22.23 -1.87 10.21
CA SER A 366 -22.67 -3.26 10.28
C SER A 366 -24.03 -3.46 9.60
N GLY A 367 -24.40 -4.72 9.37
CA GLY A 367 -25.69 -5.11 8.78
C GLY A 367 -25.52 -6.07 7.59
N PRO A 368 -26.64 -6.48 6.96
CA PRO A 368 -26.60 -7.44 5.86
C PRO A 368 -25.70 -6.97 4.72
N GLY A 369 -24.76 -7.81 4.29
CA GLY A 369 -23.79 -7.53 3.23
C GLY A 369 -22.83 -6.38 3.53
N ILE A 370 -22.54 -6.12 4.80
CA ILE A 370 -21.46 -5.21 5.24
C ILE A 370 -20.44 -6.05 6.02
N ARG A 371 -19.18 -6.00 5.59
CA ARG A 371 -18.02 -6.64 6.24
C ARG A 371 -16.93 -5.59 6.43
N VAL A 372 -16.22 -5.65 7.56
CA VAL A 372 -15.08 -4.77 7.83
C VAL A 372 -13.92 -5.61 8.34
N ASP A 373 -12.83 -5.60 7.59
CA ASP A 373 -11.56 -6.22 7.98
C ASP A 373 -10.64 -5.11 8.50
N THR A 374 -10.17 -5.19 9.74
CA THR A 374 -9.41 -4.10 10.38
C THR A 374 -8.57 -4.61 11.55
N PHE A 375 -7.54 -3.84 11.91
CA PHE A 375 -6.82 -3.96 13.19
C PHE A 375 -7.10 -2.79 14.16
N GLY A 376 -7.93 -1.83 13.76
CA GLY A 376 -8.27 -0.67 14.58
C GLY A 376 -9.19 -1.06 15.74
N TYR A 377 -8.91 -0.50 16.91
CA TYR A 377 -9.80 -0.58 18.08
C TYR A 377 -9.64 0.67 18.95
N ALA A 378 -10.64 0.99 19.76
CA ALA A 378 -10.60 2.16 20.64
C ALA A 378 -9.46 2.03 21.67
N GLY A 379 -8.64 3.08 21.79
CA GLY A 379 -7.43 3.12 22.60
C GLY A 379 -6.16 2.68 21.87
N TYR A 380 -6.26 2.15 20.65
CA TYR A 380 -5.08 1.77 19.86
C TYR A 380 -4.34 3.02 19.35
N LYS A 381 -3.02 3.05 19.55
CA LYS A 381 -2.14 4.09 19.02
C LYS A 381 -1.50 3.59 17.73
N THR A 382 -1.82 4.24 16.62
CA THR A 382 -1.29 3.87 15.31
C THR A 382 0.17 4.29 15.16
N SER A 383 0.91 3.61 14.28
CA SER A 383 2.32 3.88 13.97
C SER A 383 2.47 4.19 12.50
N THR A 384 3.25 5.22 12.17
CA THR A 384 3.55 5.62 10.78
C THR A 384 4.74 4.87 10.18
N ARG A 385 5.36 3.95 10.94
CA ARG A 385 6.38 3.03 10.41
C ARG A 385 5.81 1.90 9.55
N TYR A 386 4.49 1.87 9.38
CA TYR A 386 3.77 0.84 8.63
C TYR A 386 2.78 1.46 7.63
N ASP A 387 2.16 0.60 6.83
CA ASP A 387 1.14 0.98 5.85
C ASP A 387 -0.03 1.74 6.49
N SER A 388 -0.56 2.72 5.75
CA SER A 388 -1.63 3.59 6.19
C SER A 388 -3.01 2.94 6.16
N LEU A 389 -3.19 1.78 5.50
CA LEU A 389 -4.46 1.05 5.49
C LEU A 389 -4.85 0.66 6.91
N LEU A 390 -5.95 1.20 7.42
CA LEU A 390 -6.49 0.91 8.76
C LEU A 390 -7.60 -0.13 8.72
N ALA A 391 -8.47 -0.02 7.73
CA ALA A 391 -9.61 -0.92 7.55
C ALA A 391 -9.96 -1.08 6.07
N LYS A 392 -10.55 -2.22 5.74
CA LYS A 392 -11.20 -2.46 4.46
C LYS A 392 -12.70 -2.54 4.74
N LEU A 393 -13.47 -1.64 4.12
CA LEU A 393 -14.94 -1.70 4.17
C LEU A 393 -15.42 -2.44 2.92
N ILE A 394 -16.04 -3.60 3.11
CA ILE A 394 -16.57 -4.42 2.03
C ILE A 394 -18.09 -4.37 2.07
N VAL A 395 -18.67 -4.01 0.94
CA VAL A 395 -20.12 -3.90 0.75
C VAL A 395 -20.55 -4.81 -0.38
N HIS A 396 -21.47 -5.71 -0.08
CA HIS A 396 -22.03 -6.67 -1.03
C HIS A 396 -23.51 -6.41 -1.26
N SER A 397 -23.95 -6.48 -2.51
CA SER A 397 -25.34 -6.45 -2.92
C SER A 397 -25.63 -7.64 -3.81
N GLN A 398 -26.73 -8.34 -3.57
CA GLN A 398 -27.21 -9.42 -4.44
C GLN A 398 -27.93 -8.91 -5.69
N SER A 399 -28.05 -7.59 -5.86
CA SER A 399 -28.65 -7.00 -7.06
C SER A 399 -27.69 -7.10 -8.25
N ASP A 400 -28.25 -7.36 -9.43
CA ASP A 400 -27.53 -7.26 -10.71
C ASP A 400 -27.33 -5.81 -11.18
N ASP A 401 -27.87 -4.83 -10.43
CA ASP A 401 -27.62 -3.41 -10.65
C ASP A 401 -26.47 -2.93 -9.76
N PHE A 402 -25.35 -2.59 -10.39
CA PHE A 402 -24.15 -2.12 -9.71
C PHE A 402 -24.41 -0.83 -8.89
N SER A 403 -25.30 0.06 -9.36
CA SER A 403 -25.59 1.32 -8.68
C SER A 403 -26.18 1.09 -7.28
N VAL A 404 -26.96 0.02 -7.10
CA VAL A 404 -27.51 -0.37 -5.79
C VAL A 404 -26.40 -0.73 -4.80
N CYS A 405 -25.33 -1.38 -5.27
CA CYS A 405 -24.17 -1.68 -4.43
C CYS A 405 -23.40 -0.40 -4.08
N ALA A 406 -23.21 0.50 -5.05
CA ALA A 406 -22.56 1.79 -4.84
C ALA A 406 -23.31 2.67 -3.82
N GLU A 407 -24.63 2.81 -3.94
CA GLU A 407 -25.47 3.54 -2.98
C GLU A 407 -25.36 2.93 -1.56
N LYS A 408 -25.37 1.61 -1.48
CA LYS A 408 -25.18 0.90 -0.21
C LYS A 408 -23.79 1.17 0.38
N ALA A 409 -22.75 1.27 -0.44
CA ALA A 409 -21.39 1.60 -0.03
C ALA A 409 -21.29 3.04 0.50
N VAL A 410 -21.92 4.02 -0.17
CA VAL A 410 -22.01 5.41 0.33
C VAL A 410 -22.66 5.45 1.71
N ARG A 411 -23.78 4.74 1.90
CA ARG A 411 -24.46 4.64 3.20
C ARG A 411 -23.58 4.00 4.28
N ALA A 412 -22.84 2.95 3.95
CA ALA A 412 -21.94 2.30 4.91
C ALA A 412 -20.76 3.21 5.30
N LEU A 413 -20.19 3.93 4.33
CA LEU A 413 -19.14 4.92 4.58
C LEU A 413 -19.62 6.08 5.47
N SER A 414 -20.88 6.53 5.35
CA SER A 414 -21.42 7.59 6.21
C SER A 414 -21.73 7.14 7.64
N GLN A 415 -21.88 5.83 7.86
CA GLN A 415 -22.05 5.22 9.17
C GLN A 415 -20.71 4.91 9.86
N PHE A 416 -19.60 4.88 9.11
CA PHE A 416 -18.29 4.61 9.68
C PHE A 416 -17.84 5.82 10.50
N ARG A 417 -17.76 5.65 11.82
CA ARG A 417 -17.29 6.70 12.72
C ARG A 417 -15.95 6.35 13.33
N LEU A 418 -14.99 7.24 13.10
CA LEU A 418 -13.64 7.19 13.64
C LEU A 418 -13.27 8.56 14.19
N GLU A 419 -12.82 8.63 15.44
CA GLU A 419 -12.34 9.86 16.08
C GLU A 419 -10.95 9.64 16.65
N GLY A 420 -10.10 10.68 16.61
CA GLY A 420 -8.72 10.63 17.08
C GLY A 420 -7.75 11.26 16.09
N PHE A 421 -7.88 10.92 14.82
CA PHE A 421 -7.14 11.52 13.70
C PHE A 421 -7.99 11.45 12.43
N LYS A 422 -7.64 12.24 11.42
CA LYS A 422 -8.38 12.27 10.14
C LYS A 422 -8.01 11.08 9.26
N VAL A 423 -8.97 10.54 8.51
CA VAL A 423 -8.80 9.46 7.53
C VAL A 423 -9.45 9.84 6.19
N ASN A 424 -9.26 9.04 5.15
CA ASN A 424 -9.77 9.32 3.80
C ASN A 424 -11.29 9.08 3.62
N LEU A 425 -12.05 8.85 4.70
CA LEU A 425 -13.50 8.57 4.64
C LEU A 425 -14.31 9.59 3.82
N PRO A 426 -14.17 10.93 4.02
CA PRO A 426 -14.96 11.91 3.25
C PRO A 426 -14.66 11.87 1.74
N PHE A 427 -13.39 11.61 1.39
CA PHE A 427 -12.96 11.44 0.01
C PHE A 427 -13.60 10.21 -0.62
N LEU A 428 -13.60 9.07 0.09
CA LEU A 428 -14.25 7.84 -0.37
C LEU A 428 -15.76 8.03 -0.59
N GLN A 429 -16.44 8.73 0.33
CA GLN A 429 -17.88 9.03 0.19
C GLN A 429 -18.17 9.84 -1.07
N THR A 430 -17.35 10.85 -1.36
CA THR A 430 -17.49 11.70 -2.55
C THR A 430 -17.19 10.92 -3.83
N LEU A 431 -16.14 10.10 -3.82
CA LEU A 431 -15.73 9.29 -4.96
C LEU A 431 -16.77 8.22 -5.31
N VAL A 432 -17.17 7.39 -4.35
CA VAL A 432 -18.15 6.31 -4.55
C VAL A 432 -19.55 6.88 -4.83
N GLY A 433 -19.86 8.05 -4.27
CA GLY A 433 -21.11 8.76 -4.53
C GLY A 433 -21.17 9.50 -5.87
N SER A 434 -20.07 9.59 -6.62
CA SER A 434 -20.04 10.28 -7.91
C SER A 434 -20.85 9.53 -8.98
N GLN A 435 -21.43 10.28 -9.92
CA GLN A 435 -22.19 9.69 -11.03
C GLN A 435 -21.32 8.80 -11.92
N ASP A 436 -20.05 9.20 -12.11
CA ASP A 436 -19.08 8.41 -12.87
C ASP A 436 -18.82 7.05 -12.21
N PHE A 437 -18.72 7.01 -10.88
CA PHE A 437 -18.57 5.75 -10.15
C PHE A 437 -19.80 4.88 -10.33
N GLN A 438 -21.01 5.41 -10.10
CA GLN A 438 -22.25 4.65 -10.25
C GLN A 438 -22.47 4.10 -11.67
N ASN A 439 -21.97 4.82 -12.69
CA ASN A 439 -22.04 4.40 -14.09
C ASN A 439 -20.89 3.47 -14.52
N ALA A 440 -19.94 3.17 -13.62
CA ALA A 440 -18.75 2.36 -13.90
C ALA A 440 -17.92 2.88 -15.09
N SER A 441 -17.71 4.21 -15.17
CA SER A 441 -16.96 4.87 -16.25
C SER A 441 -15.51 5.22 -15.89
N LEU A 442 -15.05 4.84 -14.69
CA LEU A 442 -13.75 5.23 -14.16
C LEU A 442 -12.60 4.54 -14.90
N THR A 443 -11.48 5.26 -14.99
CA THR A 443 -10.22 4.78 -15.56
C THR A 443 -9.10 4.99 -14.54
N THR A 444 -7.95 4.36 -14.75
CA THR A 444 -6.78 4.42 -13.85
C THR A 444 -6.26 5.82 -13.54
N ARG A 445 -6.56 6.82 -14.39
CA ARG A 445 -6.19 8.23 -14.21
C ARG A 445 -7.30 9.10 -13.63
N TYR A 446 -8.48 8.53 -13.35
CA TYR A 446 -9.67 9.32 -12.99
C TYR A 446 -9.46 10.16 -11.73
N ILE A 447 -8.92 9.56 -10.66
CA ILE A 447 -8.70 10.27 -9.39
C ILE A 447 -7.70 11.40 -9.61
N ASP A 448 -6.57 11.13 -10.27
CA ASP A 448 -5.52 12.12 -10.49
C ASP A 448 -6.02 13.32 -11.33
N LEU A 449 -6.87 13.07 -12.33
CA LEU A 449 -7.46 14.12 -13.18
C LEU A 449 -8.59 14.91 -12.49
N ASN A 450 -9.30 14.31 -11.54
CA ASN A 450 -10.47 14.90 -10.89
C ASN A 450 -10.26 15.19 -9.40
N LEU A 451 -9.02 15.17 -8.92
CA LEU A 451 -8.75 15.26 -7.49
C LEU A 451 -9.30 16.55 -6.87
N ALA A 452 -9.21 17.67 -7.58
CA ALA A 452 -9.73 18.96 -7.12
C ALA A 452 -11.25 18.97 -6.91
N SER A 453 -12.02 18.18 -7.67
CA SER A 453 -13.48 18.08 -7.50
C SER A 453 -13.88 17.04 -6.44
N LEU A 454 -13.05 16.01 -6.24
CA LEU A 454 -13.26 14.97 -5.24
C LEU A 454 -12.90 15.40 -3.81
N VAL A 455 -12.04 16.41 -3.69
CA VAL A 455 -11.66 17.05 -2.44
C VAL A 455 -12.46 18.35 -2.32
N SER A 456 -13.77 18.22 -2.09
CA SER A 456 -14.60 19.38 -1.78
C SER A 456 -14.04 20.12 -0.56
N GLU A 457 -13.97 21.45 -0.65
CA GLU A 457 -13.61 22.31 0.50
C GLU A 457 -14.47 21.89 1.70
N GLU A 458 -13.81 21.75 2.85
CA GLU A 458 -14.38 21.40 4.14
C GLU A 458 -15.84 21.86 4.20
N ILE A 459 -16.76 20.91 4.40
CA ILE A 459 -18.05 21.24 5.00
C ILE A 459 -17.68 22.07 6.22
N SER A 460 -17.91 23.38 6.10
CA SER A 460 -17.69 24.35 7.17
C SER A 460 -18.24 23.69 8.42
N ASP A 461 -17.46 23.66 9.50
CA ASP A 461 -17.98 23.44 10.83
C ASP A 461 -19.25 24.27 10.94
N SER A 462 -20.40 23.63 10.75
CA SER A 462 -21.67 24.18 11.13
C SER A 462 -21.62 24.07 12.63
N ALA A 463 -20.94 25.04 13.25
CA ALA A 463 -21.09 25.34 14.65
C ALA A 463 -22.59 25.20 14.95
N PRO A 464 -23.00 24.39 15.94
CA PRO A 464 -24.39 24.34 16.31
C PRO A 464 -24.82 25.78 16.52
N GLY A 465 -25.78 26.22 15.69
CA GLY A 465 -26.24 27.59 15.68
C GLY A 465 -26.48 28.02 17.11
N LYS A 466 -25.96 29.20 17.49
CA LYS A 466 -26.23 29.84 18.77
C LYS A 466 -27.74 29.93 18.97
N ALA A 467 -28.33 28.87 19.51
CA ALA A 467 -29.68 28.87 20.04
C ALA A 467 -29.60 29.74 21.29
N GLY A 468 -30.33 30.86 21.24
CA GLY A 468 -30.25 31.93 22.21
C GLY A 468 -30.31 31.44 23.65
N LEU A 469 -29.34 31.88 24.44
CA LEU A 469 -29.50 32.08 25.87
C LEU A 469 -30.65 33.08 26.08
N ALA A 470 -31.89 32.59 26.28
CA ALA A 470 -32.93 33.18 27.14
C ALA A 470 -34.34 32.68 26.77
N GLY A 471 -35.06 32.15 27.78
CA GLY A 471 -36.51 31.94 27.79
C GLY A 471 -36.91 30.49 27.48
N THR A 472 -37.56 29.71 28.34
CA THR A 472 -38.63 30.10 29.27
C THR A 472 -38.87 28.99 30.31
N LYS A 473 -39.00 29.43 31.58
CA LYS A 473 -39.74 28.89 32.73
C LYS A 473 -40.05 27.38 32.81
N LEU A 474 -39.36 26.75 33.77
CA LEU A 474 -39.80 25.58 34.53
C LEU A 474 -41.28 25.66 34.91
N ASN A 475 -42.04 24.60 34.62
CA ASN A 475 -43.27 24.29 35.34
C ASN A 475 -43.06 23.00 36.14
N THR A 476 -43.24 23.16 37.44
CA THR A 476 -43.05 22.23 38.53
C THR A 476 -44.05 21.07 38.48
N LYS A 477 -43.56 19.83 38.36
CA LYS A 477 -44.04 18.61 39.04
C LYS A 477 -43.30 17.38 38.50
N ASP A 478 -42.06 17.19 38.94
CA ASP A 478 -41.47 15.85 39.07
C ASP A 478 -40.38 15.91 40.17
N PRO A 479 -40.50 15.21 41.31
CA PRO A 479 -39.61 15.38 42.46
C PRO A 479 -38.26 14.63 42.39
N LEU A 480 -37.87 14.03 41.25
CA LEU A 480 -36.71 13.11 41.21
C LEU A 480 -35.53 13.52 40.29
N ALA A 481 -35.45 14.77 39.85
CA ALA A 481 -34.36 15.24 38.97
C ALA A 481 -33.30 16.13 39.65
N VAL A 482 -33.05 15.99 40.96
CA VAL A 482 -32.05 16.81 41.69
C VAL A 482 -31.28 15.99 42.75
N LEU A 483 -30.74 14.83 42.40
CA LEU A 483 -29.72 14.09 43.16
C LEU A 483 -29.03 13.17 42.12
N ALA A 484 -27.84 13.41 41.58
CA ALA A 484 -26.59 13.57 42.31
C ALA A 484 -25.53 14.18 41.36
N LEU A 485 -25.12 15.40 41.65
CA LEU A 485 -23.89 16.00 41.17
C LEU A 485 -23.21 16.62 42.40
N GLY A 486 -22.05 16.08 42.75
CA GLY A 486 -21.10 16.72 43.66
C GLY A 486 -21.01 16.13 45.08
N LYS A 487 -20.00 15.28 45.30
CA LYS A 487 -18.83 15.56 46.16
C LYS A 487 -18.08 14.26 46.48
N SER A 488 -16.80 14.17 46.11
CA SER A 488 -15.66 14.20 47.05
C SER A 488 -14.37 13.68 46.42
N ASP A 489 -13.28 14.30 46.89
CA ASP A 489 -11.88 14.23 46.49
C ASP A 489 -11.18 12.88 46.71
N ALA A 490 -10.19 12.55 45.87
CA ALA A 490 -8.78 12.29 46.25
C ALA A 490 -7.98 11.58 45.12
N PRO A 491 -6.64 11.71 45.08
CA PRO A 491 -5.84 11.72 43.85
C PRO A 491 -5.23 10.35 43.50
N SER A 492 -5.03 10.08 42.21
CA SER A 492 -3.98 9.16 41.78
C SER A 492 -3.13 9.82 40.69
N GLN A 493 -1.82 9.63 40.85
CA GLN A 493 -0.76 10.24 40.08
C GLN A 493 -0.87 9.82 38.61
N ALA A 494 -1.27 10.75 37.75
CA ALA A 494 -0.89 10.71 36.36
C ALA A 494 0.59 11.08 36.30
N GLN A 495 1.45 10.11 36.02
CA GLN A 495 2.74 10.42 35.43
C GLN A 495 2.45 11.13 34.11
N GLU A 496 2.91 12.37 34.00
CA GLU A 496 3.00 13.09 32.73
C GLU A 496 3.76 12.20 31.75
N VAL A 497 3.03 11.54 30.86
CA VAL A 497 3.58 11.05 29.62
C VAL A 497 3.78 12.30 28.78
N THR A 498 5.02 12.75 28.71
CA THR A 498 5.49 13.83 27.83
C THR A 498 4.93 13.60 26.43
N THR A 499 3.91 14.38 26.08
CA THR A 499 3.57 14.66 24.70
C THR A 499 4.83 15.24 24.05
N LEU A 500 5.46 14.49 23.14
CA LEU A 500 6.47 15.00 22.22
C LEU A 500 5.80 15.95 21.20
N SER A 501 5.29 17.07 21.72
CA SER A 501 5.05 18.31 20.98
C SER A 501 5.84 19.42 21.69
N ALA A 502 7.05 19.10 22.15
CA ALA A 502 7.98 20.15 22.54
C ALA A 502 8.29 20.92 21.25
N ALA A 503 7.78 22.15 21.16
CA ALA A 503 8.42 23.16 20.35
C ALA A 503 9.85 23.25 20.87
N ILE A 504 10.78 22.57 20.20
CA ILE A 504 12.20 22.70 20.51
C ILE A 504 12.54 24.12 20.08
N ASP A 505 12.76 25.01 21.04
CA ASP A 505 13.26 26.35 20.75
C ASP A 505 14.72 26.21 20.31
N GLY A 506 14.98 26.53 19.03
CA GLY A 506 16.33 26.55 18.48
C GLY A 506 17.18 27.68 19.07
N PRO A 507 18.50 27.64 18.86
CA PRO A 507 19.40 28.73 19.25
C PRO A 507 18.92 30.08 18.70
N ALA A 508 19.08 31.16 19.47
CA ALA A 508 18.63 32.49 19.07
C ALA A 508 19.28 32.93 17.74
N GLY A 509 18.46 33.38 16.79
CA GLY A 509 18.93 33.78 15.45
C GLY A 509 18.99 32.64 14.42
N THR A 510 18.37 31.50 14.72
CA THR A 510 18.27 30.37 13.77
C THR A 510 16.87 30.23 13.17
N THR A 511 16.81 29.73 11.93
CA THR A 511 15.59 29.37 11.21
C THR A 511 15.39 27.86 11.31
N ALA A 512 14.24 27.44 11.82
CA ALA A 512 13.87 26.03 11.85
C ALA A 512 13.62 25.49 10.43
N VAL A 513 14.10 24.29 10.15
CA VAL A 513 13.71 23.48 9.00
C VAL A 513 12.71 22.43 9.48
N PRO A 514 11.39 22.69 9.35
CA PRO A 514 10.37 21.78 9.83
C PRO A 514 10.21 20.58 8.88
N ALA A 515 9.80 19.44 9.45
CA ALA A 515 9.33 18.31 8.67
C ALA A 515 8.06 18.71 7.88
N PRO A 516 8.05 18.62 6.53
CA PRO A 516 6.91 19.06 5.72
C PRO A 516 5.68 18.16 5.83
N LEU A 517 5.86 16.98 6.41
CA LEU A 517 4.86 15.94 6.61
C LEU A 517 5.41 14.93 7.63
N GLN A 518 4.53 14.12 8.21
CA GLN A 518 4.93 13.05 9.13
C GLN A 518 5.59 11.89 8.37
N GLY A 519 6.74 11.40 8.85
CA GLY A 519 7.52 10.36 8.18
C GLY A 519 8.65 9.79 9.05
N THR A 520 9.54 8.99 8.46
CA THR A 520 10.74 8.44 9.11
C THR A 520 12.00 8.96 8.43
N ILE A 521 12.98 9.46 9.19
CA ILE A 521 14.26 9.92 8.62
C ILE A 521 15.04 8.73 8.06
N ILE A 522 15.35 8.77 6.77
CA ILE A 522 16.14 7.73 6.08
C ILE A 522 17.60 8.14 6.03
N THR A 523 17.89 9.42 5.78
CA THR A 523 19.27 9.90 5.66
C THR A 523 19.37 11.37 6.04
N LEU A 524 20.41 11.72 6.80
CA LEU A 524 20.84 13.09 7.05
C LEU A 524 22.07 13.36 6.17
N LEU A 525 22.00 14.37 5.32
CA LEU A 525 23.06 14.74 4.37
C LEU A 525 24.02 15.81 4.92
N VAL A 526 23.69 16.37 6.09
CA VAL A 526 24.42 17.47 6.74
C VAL A 526 24.61 17.19 8.23
N ASN A 527 25.68 17.74 8.80
CA ASN A 527 25.99 17.69 10.22
C ASN A 527 25.94 19.10 10.85
N GLU A 528 25.91 19.17 12.18
CA GLU A 528 26.06 20.43 12.90
C GLU A 528 27.42 21.10 12.55
N GLY A 529 27.38 22.39 12.21
CA GLY A 529 28.51 23.19 11.76
C GLY A 529 28.71 23.24 10.23
N ASP A 530 27.94 22.47 9.44
CA ASP A 530 28.05 22.51 7.98
C ASP A 530 27.44 23.79 7.40
N LEU A 531 28.11 24.37 6.40
CA LEU A 531 27.57 25.50 5.62
C LEU A 531 26.67 24.97 4.51
N VAL A 532 25.44 25.49 4.45
CA VAL A 532 24.41 25.10 3.48
C VAL A 532 23.93 26.31 2.70
N PHE A 533 23.62 26.12 1.41
CA PHE A 533 23.00 27.16 0.59
C PHE A 533 21.51 26.89 0.38
N SER A 534 20.71 27.95 0.20
CA SER A 534 19.28 27.83 -0.09
C SER A 534 19.02 26.91 -1.29
N GLY A 535 18.15 25.92 -1.12
CA GLY A 535 17.86 24.87 -2.11
C GLY A 535 18.75 23.63 -2.04
N GLN A 536 19.81 23.62 -1.22
CA GLN A 536 20.62 22.43 -0.98
C GLN A 536 19.81 21.34 -0.28
N GLU A 537 20.01 20.08 -0.67
CA GLU A 537 19.37 18.93 -0.03
C GLU A 537 19.99 18.67 1.36
N LEU A 538 19.14 18.53 2.37
CA LEU A 538 19.57 18.40 3.77
C LEU A 538 19.23 17.02 4.35
N VAL A 539 18.01 16.54 4.08
CA VAL A 539 17.46 15.35 4.72
C VAL A 539 16.60 14.59 3.72
N VAL A 540 16.67 13.26 3.75
CA VAL A 540 15.76 12.37 3.03
C VAL A 540 14.88 11.65 4.04
N MET A 541 13.57 11.78 3.88
CA MET A 541 12.55 11.18 4.76
C MET A 541 11.66 10.24 3.97
N ASP A 542 11.35 9.05 4.50
CA ASP A 542 10.33 8.17 3.95
C ASP A 542 8.98 8.51 4.57
N ALA A 543 8.01 8.78 3.72
CA ALA A 543 6.62 8.87 4.11
C ALA A 543 5.73 8.39 2.97
N MET A 544 4.76 7.55 3.32
CA MET A 544 3.86 6.90 2.36
C MET A 544 4.59 6.06 1.31
N LYS A 545 5.70 5.39 1.68
CA LYS A 545 6.54 4.58 0.78
C LYS A 545 7.21 5.40 -0.32
N MET A 546 7.35 6.71 -0.10
CA MET A 546 8.01 7.64 -1.00
C MET A 546 9.06 8.43 -0.22
N GLU A 547 10.20 8.63 -0.84
CA GLU A 547 11.26 9.49 -0.32
C GLU A 547 10.94 10.95 -0.62
N HIS A 548 10.98 11.77 0.42
CA HIS A 548 10.81 13.21 0.37
C HIS A 548 12.15 13.86 0.71
N VAL A 549 12.71 14.58 -0.25
CA VAL A 549 13.93 15.36 -0.07
C VAL A 549 13.56 16.72 0.52
N ILE A 550 14.15 17.04 1.67
CA ILE A 550 13.96 18.31 2.37
C ILE A 550 15.15 19.20 2.04
N GLN A 551 14.86 20.40 1.52
CA GLN A 551 15.86 21.36 1.07
C GLN A 551 15.99 22.53 2.05
N ALA A 552 17.16 23.16 2.07
CA ALA A 552 17.45 24.32 2.89
C ALA A 552 16.59 25.53 2.46
N PRO A 553 15.79 26.12 3.36
CA PRO A 553 15.00 27.32 3.03
C PRO A 553 15.88 28.57 2.91
N VAL A 554 16.97 28.63 3.68
CA VAL A 554 17.90 29.76 3.75
C VAL A 554 19.35 29.26 3.64
N SER A 555 20.25 30.13 3.20
CA SER A 555 21.69 29.86 3.28
C SER A 555 22.21 30.18 4.68
N GLY A 556 23.10 29.36 5.22
CA GLY A 556 23.62 29.55 6.58
C GLY A 556 24.44 28.37 7.09
N GLU A 557 24.70 28.37 8.38
CA GLU A 557 25.39 27.28 9.09
C GLU A 557 24.36 26.42 9.84
N VAL A 558 24.45 25.09 9.75
CA VAL A 558 23.59 24.18 10.50
C VAL A 558 23.94 24.27 11.99
N ALA A 559 23.10 24.93 12.77
CA ALA A 559 23.37 25.25 14.17
C ALA A 559 23.01 24.10 15.14
N MET A 560 22.03 23.28 14.78
CA MET A 560 21.56 22.16 15.61
C MET A 560 20.80 21.16 14.75
N VAL A 561 21.02 19.87 14.97
CA VAL A 561 20.22 18.77 14.40
C VAL A 561 19.45 18.09 15.53
N THR A 562 18.12 17.97 15.38
CA THR A 562 17.20 17.51 16.44
C THR A 562 16.62 16.13 16.18
N ALA A 563 17.06 15.45 15.12
CA ALA A 563 16.63 14.11 14.75
C ALA A 563 17.79 13.24 14.30
N GLU A 564 17.65 11.92 14.49
CA GLU A 564 18.59 10.91 14.03
C GLU A 564 17.99 10.05 12.90
N VAL A 565 18.85 9.35 12.15
CA VAL A 565 18.41 8.38 11.14
C VAL A 565 17.62 7.26 11.82
N GLY A 566 16.40 6.98 11.32
CA GLY A 566 15.46 6.02 11.89
C GLY A 566 14.37 6.64 12.78
N ASP A 567 14.47 7.93 13.12
CA ASP A 567 13.45 8.60 13.93
C ASP A 567 12.15 8.82 13.14
N ALA A 568 11.02 8.57 13.81
CA ALA A 568 9.69 8.88 13.30
C ALA A 568 9.28 10.29 13.73
N ILE A 569 9.16 11.20 12.78
CA ILE A 569 8.95 12.63 13.00
C ILE A 569 7.54 13.04 12.54
N VAL A 570 6.89 13.91 13.31
CA VAL A 570 5.57 14.48 12.99
C VAL A 570 5.69 15.77 12.17
N GLU A 571 4.63 16.15 11.44
CA GLU A 571 4.59 17.43 10.70
C GLU A 571 4.93 18.61 11.63
N ASP A 572 5.66 19.58 11.08
CA ASP A 572 6.13 20.80 11.75
C ASP A 572 7.16 20.58 12.88
N HIS A 573 7.56 19.35 13.17
CA HIS A 573 8.69 19.11 14.06
C HIS A 573 9.97 19.67 13.42
N PRO A 574 10.73 20.54 14.11
CA PRO A 574 12.00 21.04 13.59
C PRO A 574 12.98 19.88 13.48
N ILE A 575 13.52 19.62 12.29
CA ILE A 575 14.51 18.56 12.04
C ILE A 575 15.93 19.09 12.30
N LEU A 576 16.16 20.34 11.91
CA LEU A 576 17.39 21.07 12.16
C LEU A 576 17.14 22.57 12.17
N PHE A 577 18.12 23.33 12.66
CA PHE A 577 18.11 24.78 12.74
C PHE A 577 19.29 25.36 11.95
N ILE A 578 19.05 26.38 11.13
CA ILE A 578 20.09 27.05 10.34
C ILE A 578 20.30 28.47 10.87
N ALA A 579 21.53 28.84 11.22
CA ALA A 579 21.92 30.22 11.48
C ALA A 579 22.15 30.94 10.15
N GLU A 580 21.24 31.84 9.78
CA GLU A 580 21.29 32.55 8.49
C GLU A 580 22.57 33.39 8.35
N GLN A 581 23.29 33.24 7.23
CA GLN A 581 24.47 34.02 6.90
C GLN A 581 24.35 34.57 5.48
N GLU A 582 24.44 35.90 5.34
CA GLU A 582 24.46 36.57 4.03
C GLU A 582 25.81 36.31 3.32
N GLY A 583 25.77 36.00 2.01
CA GLY A 583 26.97 35.83 1.18
C GLY A 583 27.43 34.39 0.96
N ILE A 584 26.69 33.39 1.44
CA ILE A 584 26.86 31.98 1.04
C ILE A 584 26.14 31.78 -0.30
N GLU A 585 26.85 32.11 -1.38
CA GLU A 585 26.47 31.72 -2.73
C GLU A 585 27.00 30.31 -2.98
N GLY A 586 26.11 29.36 -3.27
CA GLY A 586 26.53 28.07 -3.77
C GLY A 586 27.23 28.28 -5.10
N GLU A 587 28.47 27.84 -5.23
CA GLU A 587 28.99 27.48 -6.54
C GLU A 587 27.95 26.52 -7.13
N THR A 588 27.23 26.95 -8.17
CA THR A 588 26.77 25.99 -9.16
C THR A 588 28.05 25.26 -9.52
N GLN A 589 28.17 23.98 -9.21
CA GLN A 589 29.33 23.21 -9.62
C GLN A 589 29.44 23.36 -11.13
N GLN A 590 30.28 24.31 -11.58
CA GLN A 590 31.17 24.06 -12.68
C GLN A 590 31.88 22.79 -12.26
N THR A 591 31.57 21.72 -12.98
CA THR A 591 32.36 20.52 -13.06
C THR A 591 33.82 20.94 -13.24
N ALA A 592 34.55 21.08 -12.12
CA ALA A 592 35.97 20.83 -12.14
C ALA A 592 36.07 19.41 -12.70
N GLU A 593 36.78 19.25 -13.82
CA GLU A 593 37.13 17.94 -14.36
C GLU A 593 37.65 17.07 -13.21
N GLN A 594 36.76 16.24 -12.67
CA GLN A 594 37.15 15.14 -11.82
C GLN A 594 37.82 14.17 -12.78
N ASP A 595 39.09 13.88 -12.52
CA ASP A 595 39.80 12.79 -13.17
C ASP A 595 38.96 11.52 -12.98
N LEU A 596 38.25 11.12 -14.04
CA LEU A 596 37.36 9.97 -14.07
C LEU A 596 38.13 8.65 -13.84
N ASP A 597 39.47 8.70 -13.93
CA ASP A 597 40.35 7.58 -13.65
C ASP A 597 40.88 7.57 -12.19
N TYR A 598 40.46 8.54 -11.35
CA TYR A 598 40.79 8.52 -9.92
C TYR A 598 40.01 7.43 -9.18
N ILE A 599 40.66 6.29 -8.98
CA ILE A 599 40.13 5.20 -8.14
C ILE A 599 40.15 5.66 -6.69
N ARG A 600 38.95 5.78 -6.09
CA ARG A 600 38.78 6.15 -4.69
C ARG A 600 39.43 5.09 -3.76
N PRO A 601 40.01 5.47 -2.62
CA PRO A 601 40.73 4.53 -1.73
C PRO A 601 39.85 3.38 -1.21
N ASP A 602 38.56 3.63 -0.99
CA ASP A 602 37.54 2.64 -0.62
C ASP A 602 37.24 1.64 -1.76
N LEU A 603 37.20 2.12 -3.00
CA LEU A 603 37.04 1.29 -4.19
C LEU A 603 38.30 0.45 -4.47
N ALA A 604 39.50 1.01 -4.23
CA ALA A 604 40.75 0.25 -4.29
C ALA A 604 40.79 -0.86 -3.22
N GLU A 605 40.32 -0.58 -2.01
CA GLU A 605 40.21 -1.58 -0.95
C GLU A 605 39.16 -2.67 -1.28
N ALA A 606 38.02 -2.29 -1.87
CA ALA A 606 36.98 -3.21 -2.32
C ALA A 606 37.45 -4.11 -3.49
N MET A 607 38.18 -3.55 -4.47
CA MET A 607 38.77 -4.31 -5.57
C MET A 607 39.84 -5.30 -5.09
N THR A 608 40.56 -4.97 -4.01
CA THR A 608 41.56 -5.87 -3.41
C THR A 608 40.91 -7.01 -2.61
N ARG A 609 39.67 -6.85 -2.14
CA ARG A 609 38.89 -7.89 -1.42
C ARG A 609 38.10 -8.81 -2.34
N HIS A 610 37.80 -8.40 -3.57
CA HIS A 610 36.97 -9.13 -4.52
C HIS A 610 37.69 -9.53 -5.83
N GLY A 611 39.02 -9.39 -5.87
CA GLY A 611 39.89 -9.89 -6.95
C GLY A 611 40.40 -11.30 -6.72
#